data_AF-A0A9P5H4P9-F1
#
_entry.id   AF-A0A9P5H4P9-F1
#
_cell.length_a   1.000
_cell.length_b   1.000
_cell.length_c   1.000
_cell.angle_alpha   90.00
_cell.angle_beta   90.00
_cell.angle_gamma   90.00
#
_symmetry.space_group_name_H-M   'P 1'
#
loop_
_entity.id
_entity.type
_entity.pdbx_description
1 polymer ?
#
loop_
_entity_poly.entity_id
_entity_poly.type
_entity_poly.pdbx_seq_one_letter_code
_entity_poly.pdbx_strand_id
1 'polypeptide(L)'
;MISTTHTRNGFHHDLLPMALTRSDAASSALCNAMLAVSAYHSCGALAALPYKTNARLDLDKQLNNLIQTLPSLETSVHASEKARVLAIAELYRVASILYLQRVCPMPEDNVRRASFLKQGFDILDSLEVATSPWPVFVIACESAPSDEHRVIILGVLDRMDEVRGIGNVRVMRSLVEMFWKQYDLTGFGEKAWATWWDEFWLIGYIIAWS
;
A
#
# COMPACT_ATOMS: atom_id res chain seq x y z
N MET A 1 -13.11 -10.68 -8.80
CA MET A 1 -12.49 -12.04 -8.75
C MET A 1 -12.28 -12.50 -10.20
N ILE A 2 -11.03 -12.64 -10.65
CA ILE A 2 -10.74 -13.09 -12.02
C ILE A 2 -10.89 -14.61 -12.03
N SER A 3 -11.79 -15.14 -12.86
CA SER A 3 -11.98 -16.59 -12.98
C SER A 3 -10.71 -17.25 -13.53
N THR A 4 -10.02 -18.04 -12.69
CA THR A 4 -8.78 -18.75 -13.06
C THR A 4 -9.03 -19.98 -13.91
N THR A 5 -10.28 -20.42 -14.07
CA THR A 5 -10.67 -21.62 -14.83
C THR A 5 -11.01 -21.33 -16.30
N HIS A 6 -11.16 -20.06 -16.67
CA HIS A 6 -11.43 -19.67 -18.06
C HIS A 6 -10.11 -19.55 -18.82
N THR A 7 -9.98 -20.23 -19.97
CA THR A 7 -8.76 -20.24 -20.80
C THR A 7 -8.39 -18.86 -21.38
N ARG A 8 -9.31 -17.89 -21.34
CA ARG A 8 -9.12 -16.47 -21.71
C ARG A 8 -9.10 -15.54 -20.49
N ASN A 9 -8.49 -15.94 -19.39
CA ASN A 9 -8.38 -15.08 -18.23
C ASN A 9 -7.19 -14.10 -18.34
N GLY A 10 -7.25 -13.02 -17.57
CA GLY A 10 -6.18 -12.01 -17.53
C GLY A 10 -4.85 -12.56 -17.00
N PHE A 11 -4.84 -13.75 -16.37
CA PHE A 11 -3.60 -14.40 -15.99
C PHE A 11 -2.80 -14.85 -17.22
N HIS A 12 -3.44 -15.50 -18.19
CA HIS A 12 -2.77 -15.99 -19.39
C HIS A 12 -2.50 -14.89 -20.42
N HIS A 13 -3.40 -13.91 -20.56
CA HIS A 13 -3.28 -12.89 -21.61
C HIS A 13 -2.58 -11.61 -21.17
N ASP A 14 -2.60 -11.27 -19.88
CA ASP A 14 -2.04 -10.02 -19.39
C ASP A 14 -0.83 -10.27 -18.49
N LEU A 15 -1.00 -11.04 -17.41
CA LEU A 15 0.05 -11.23 -16.40
C LEU A 15 1.24 -12.03 -16.92
N LEU A 16 1.00 -13.18 -17.56
CA LEU A 16 2.07 -14.02 -18.10
C LEU A 16 2.92 -13.27 -19.14
N PRO A 17 2.32 -12.62 -20.17
CA PRO A 17 3.10 -11.80 -21.09
C PRO A 17 3.82 -10.65 -20.39
N MET A 18 3.18 -9.93 -19.47
CA MET A 18 3.82 -8.82 -18.75
C MET A 18 5.05 -9.27 -17.95
N ALA A 19 4.99 -10.44 -17.33
CA ALA A 19 6.10 -11.02 -16.57
C ALA A 19 7.26 -11.52 -17.45
N LEU A 20 6.97 -11.96 -18.68
CA LEU A 20 7.94 -12.66 -19.54
C LEU A 20 8.51 -11.82 -20.69
N THR A 21 7.82 -10.76 -21.11
CA THR A 21 8.18 -9.97 -22.30
C THR A 21 9.10 -8.79 -22.02
N ARG A 22 9.16 -8.31 -20.78
CA ARG A 22 9.92 -7.12 -20.39
C ARG A 22 11.08 -7.52 -19.47
N SER A 23 12.15 -6.74 -19.54
CA SER A 23 13.38 -6.94 -18.74
C SER A 23 13.58 -5.83 -17.70
N ASP A 24 12.49 -5.16 -17.30
CA ASP A 24 12.52 -4.17 -16.23
C ASP A 24 12.27 -4.81 -14.86
N ALA A 25 12.56 -4.10 -13.78
CA ALA A 25 12.40 -4.71 -12.46
C ALA A 25 10.92 -4.89 -12.07
N ALA A 26 9.96 -4.21 -12.71
CA ALA A 26 8.53 -4.46 -12.48
C ALA A 26 8.10 -5.83 -13.04
N SER A 27 8.53 -6.16 -14.26
CA SER A 27 8.32 -7.48 -14.88
C SER A 27 9.09 -8.58 -14.16
N SER A 28 10.33 -8.32 -13.73
CA SER A 28 11.09 -9.23 -12.86
C SER A 28 10.39 -9.48 -11.53
N ALA A 29 9.90 -8.43 -10.86
CA ALA A 29 9.15 -8.55 -9.63
C ALA A 29 7.87 -9.39 -9.80
N LEU A 30 7.12 -9.15 -10.89
CA LEU A 30 5.92 -9.91 -11.21
C LEU A 30 6.24 -11.38 -11.48
N CYS A 31 7.29 -11.66 -12.25
CA CYS A 31 7.74 -13.03 -12.52
C CYS A 31 8.12 -13.75 -11.22
N ASN A 32 8.93 -13.12 -10.36
CA ASN A 32 9.29 -13.64 -9.06
C ASN A 32 8.06 -13.84 -8.15
N ALA A 33 7.08 -12.94 -8.16
CA ALA A 33 5.84 -13.11 -7.40
C ALA A 33 5.04 -14.33 -7.88
N MET A 34 4.93 -14.52 -9.20
CA MET A 34 4.26 -15.70 -9.79
C MET A 34 4.98 -17.00 -9.44
N LEU A 35 6.31 -17.02 -9.48
CA LEU A 35 7.11 -18.16 -9.07
C LEU A 35 6.99 -18.44 -7.56
N ALA A 36 6.91 -17.39 -6.72
CA ALA A 36 6.70 -17.56 -5.28
C ALA A 36 5.38 -18.26 -5.00
N VAL A 37 4.28 -17.84 -5.64
CA VAL A 37 2.96 -18.49 -5.50
C VAL A 37 3.02 -19.94 -5.98
N SER A 38 3.63 -20.20 -7.15
CA SER A 38 3.74 -21.55 -7.71
C SER A 38 4.58 -22.49 -6.80
N ALA A 39 5.73 -22.01 -6.33
CA ALA A 39 6.61 -22.75 -5.43
C ALA A 39 5.93 -23.01 -4.07
N TYR A 40 5.13 -22.05 -3.57
CA TYR A 40 4.37 -22.23 -2.33
C TYR A 40 3.39 -23.39 -2.46
N HIS A 41 2.63 -23.45 -3.56
CA HIS A 41 1.66 -24.52 -3.78
C HIS A 41 2.31 -25.88 -4.08
N SER A 42 3.45 -25.89 -4.77
CA SER A 42 4.10 -27.14 -5.20
C SER A 42 5.00 -27.74 -4.13
N CYS A 43 5.71 -26.90 -3.37
CA CYS A 43 6.83 -27.31 -2.51
C CYS A 43 6.80 -26.64 -1.12
N GLY A 44 5.79 -25.83 -0.82
CA GLY A 44 5.64 -25.17 0.48
C GLY A 44 6.39 -23.85 0.64
N ALA A 45 6.26 -23.24 1.83
CA ALA A 45 6.70 -21.87 2.10
C ALA A 45 8.22 -21.63 1.93
N LEU A 46 9.05 -22.60 2.32
CA LEU A 46 10.51 -22.47 2.24
C LEU A 46 11.00 -22.37 0.78
N ALA A 47 10.39 -23.12 -0.13
CA ALA A 47 10.73 -23.07 -1.55
C ALA A 47 10.29 -21.76 -2.22
N ALA A 48 9.23 -21.12 -1.70
CA ALA A 48 8.73 -19.83 -2.20
C ALA A 48 9.56 -18.62 -1.75
N LEU A 49 10.27 -18.75 -0.63
CA LEU A 49 11.00 -17.66 0.01
C LEU A 49 11.97 -16.91 -0.92
N PRO A 50 12.87 -17.55 -1.70
CA PRO A 50 13.80 -16.81 -2.55
C PRO A 50 13.08 -15.95 -3.59
N TYR A 51 11.99 -16.46 -4.17
CA TYR A 51 11.20 -15.73 -5.15
C TYR A 51 10.45 -14.55 -4.51
N LYS A 52 9.89 -14.75 -3.31
CA LYS A 52 9.26 -13.65 -2.54
C LYS A 52 10.27 -12.54 -2.24
N THR A 53 11.48 -12.90 -1.81
CA THR A 53 12.57 -11.97 -1.51
C THR A 53 13.02 -11.20 -2.75
N ASN A 54 13.20 -11.87 -3.89
CA ASN A 54 13.58 -11.20 -5.13
C ASN A 54 12.49 -10.24 -5.62
N ALA A 55 11.23 -10.65 -5.58
CA ALA A 55 10.10 -9.77 -5.92
C ALA A 55 10.08 -8.52 -5.03
N ARG A 56 10.31 -8.69 -3.73
CA ARG A 56 10.40 -7.61 -2.75
C ARG A 56 11.53 -6.62 -3.08
N LEU A 57 12.72 -7.12 -3.40
CA LEU A 57 13.89 -6.27 -3.73
C LEU A 57 13.67 -5.49 -5.03
N ASP A 58 13.12 -6.14 -6.05
CA ASP A 58 12.83 -5.50 -7.33
C ASP A 58 11.77 -4.39 -7.19
N LEU A 59 10.70 -4.65 -6.41
CA LEU A 59 9.69 -3.63 -6.10
C LEU A 59 10.26 -2.48 -5.27
N ASP A 60 11.11 -2.75 -4.27
CA ASP A 60 11.79 -1.72 -3.49
C ASP A 60 12.57 -0.79 -4.42
N LYS A 61 13.38 -1.40 -5.30
CA LYS A 61 14.20 -0.65 -6.26
C LYS A 61 13.34 0.19 -7.19
N GLN A 62 12.22 -0.33 -7.69
CA GLN A 62 11.31 0.43 -8.56
C GLN A 62 10.68 1.60 -7.82
N LEU A 63 10.10 1.36 -6.64
CA LEU A 63 9.42 2.41 -5.87
C LEU A 63 10.38 3.50 -5.39
N ASN A 64 11.64 3.17 -5.09
CA ASN A 64 12.65 4.16 -4.72
C ASN A 64 13.12 5.03 -5.90
N ASN A 65 13.10 4.49 -7.12
CA ASN A 65 13.53 5.22 -8.32
C ASN A 65 12.37 5.79 -9.15
N LEU A 66 11.12 5.59 -8.71
CA LEU A 66 9.94 6.04 -9.43
C LEU A 66 9.84 7.57 -9.38
N ILE A 67 9.84 8.18 -10.55
CA ILE A 67 9.62 9.62 -10.72
C ILE A 67 8.20 9.82 -11.25
N GLN A 68 7.37 10.51 -10.47
CA GLN A 68 6.01 10.85 -10.87
C GLN A 68 6.05 11.92 -11.97
N THR A 69 5.48 11.61 -13.13
CA THR A 69 5.41 12.52 -14.27
C THR A 69 3.98 12.61 -14.77
N LEU A 70 3.57 13.81 -15.18
CA LEU A 70 2.29 14.05 -15.83
C LEU A 70 2.46 13.97 -17.36
N PRO A 71 1.53 13.35 -18.10
CA PRO A 71 1.54 13.39 -19.55
C PRO A 71 1.55 14.85 -20.05
N SER A 72 2.37 15.14 -21.06
CA SER A 72 2.55 16.50 -21.60
C SER A 72 1.32 17.06 -22.34
N LEU A 73 0.31 16.22 -22.60
CA LEU A 73 -0.96 16.64 -23.20
C LEU A 73 -1.87 17.16 -22.09
N GLU A 74 -1.81 18.46 -21.82
CA GLU A 74 -2.97 19.34 -21.59
C GLU A 74 -2.48 20.71 -21.08
N THR A 75 -2.51 21.68 -21.99
CA THR A 75 -2.08 23.06 -21.79
C THR A 75 -3.05 23.89 -20.93
N SER A 76 -4.06 23.27 -20.30
CA SER A 76 -5.11 23.96 -19.54
C SER A 76 -5.22 23.59 -18.06
N VAL A 77 -4.50 22.57 -17.58
CA VAL A 77 -4.56 22.21 -16.14
C VAL A 77 -3.75 23.22 -15.32
N HIS A 78 -4.42 23.89 -14.38
CA HIS A 78 -3.80 24.85 -13.47
C HIS A 78 -2.62 24.21 -12.70
N ALA A 79 -1.59 25.01 -12.40
CA ALA A 79 -0.39 24.54 -11.69
C ALA A 79 -0.72 23.89 -10.33
N SER A 80 -1.75 24.38 -9.64
CA SER A 80 -2.25 23.81 -8.38
C SER A 80 -2.79 22.40 -8.53
N GLU A 81 -3.55 22.14 -9.59
CA GLU A 81 -4.12 20.82 -9.86
C GLU A 81 -3.02 19.83 -10.25
N LYS A 82 -2.04 20.26 -11.04
CA LYS A 82 -0.85 19.44 -11.33
C LYS A 82 -0.08 19.08 -10.06
N ALA A 83 0.14 20.04 -9.17
CA ALA A 83 0.80 19.80 -7.89
C ALA A 83 0.01 18.81 -7.02
N ARG A 84 -1.31 18.94 -6.97
CA ARG A 84 -2.21 18.03 -6.24
C ARG A 84 -2.13 16.59 -6.77
N VAL A 85 -2.17 16.41 -8.10
CA VAL A 85 -2.06 15.07 -8.71
C VAL A 85 -0.70 14.44 -8.43
N LEU A 86 0.39 15.20 -8.54
CA LEU A 86 1.73 14.69 -8.20
C LEU A 86 1.87 14.36 -6.72
N ALA A 87 1.31 15.17 -5.83
CA ALA A 87 1.30 14.89 -4.39
C ALA A 87 0.53 13.61 -4.06
N ILE A 88 -0.63 13.38 -4.70
CA ILE A 88 -1.38 12.12 -4.55
C ILE A 88 -0.56 10.94 -5.07
N ALA A 89 0.07 11.06 -6.23
CA ALA A 89 0.89 9.99 -6.80
C ALA A 89 2.09 9.66 -5.89
N GLU A 90 2.71 10.68 -5.31
CA GLU A 90 3.78 10.51 -4.33
C GLU A 90 3.28 9.88 -3.03
N LEU A 91 2.07 10.23 -2.58
CA LEU A 91 1.43 9.60 -1.41
C LEU A 91 1.24 8.08 -1.63
N TYR A 92 0.79 7.66 -2.81
CA TYR A 92 0.71 6.23 -3.15
C TYR A 92 2.08 5.56 -3.17
N ARG A 93 3.12 6.22 -3.69
CA ARG A 93 4.48 5.68 -3.71
C ARG A 93 5.00 5.44 -2.29
N VAL A 94 4.86 6.44 -1.41
CA VAL A 94 5.27 6.35 0.00
C VAL A 94 4.50 5.26 0.74
N ALA A 95 3.17 5.24 0.63
CA ALA A 95 2.34 4.21 1.25
C ALA A 95 2.68 2.79 0.74
N SER A 96 2.99 2.65 -0.55
CA SER A 96 3.42 1.37 -1.14
C SER A 96 4.72 0.87 -0.53
N ILE A 97 5.69 1.76 -0.30
CA ILE A 97 6.95 1.39 0.37
C ILE A 97 6.68 0.96 1.81
N LEU A 98 5.92 1.74 2.58
CA LEU A 98 5.58 1.42 3.98
C LEU A 98 4.86 0.06 4.08
N TYR A 99 3.85 -0.16 3.23
CA TYR A 99 3.14 -1.43 3.14
C TYR A 99 4.07 -2.60 2.80
N LEU A 100 4.95 -2.42 1.81
CA LEU A 100 5.89 -3.44 1.37
C LEU A 100 6.88 -3.83 2.49
N GLN A 101 7.37 -2.84 3.25
CA GLN A 101 8.23 -3.01 4.43
C GLN A 101 7.56 -3.79 5.57
N ARG A 102 6.23 -3.83 5.61
CA ARG A 102 5.48 -4.55 6.63
C ARG A 102 5.10 -5.96 6.20
N VAL A 103 4.66 -6.13 4.96
CA VAL A 103 4.21 -7.45 4.44
C VAL A 103 5.40 -8.36 4.10
N CYS A 104 6.55 -7.76 3.81
CA CYS A 104 7.80 -8.48 3.60
C CYS A 104 8.95 -7.72 4.27
N PRO A 105 9.06 -7.81 5.61
CA PRO A 105 10.03 -7.05 6.37
C PRO A 105 11.46 -7.53 6.09
N MET A 106 12.36 -6.57 5.94
CA MET A 106 13.81 -6.77 5.87
C MET A 106 14.51 -6.02 7.01
N PRO A 107 15.68 -6.47 7.49
CA PRO A 107 16.37 -5.87 8.64
C PRO A 107 16.59 -4.35 8.53
N GLU A 108 16.85 -3.85 7.32
CA GLU A 108 17.10 -2.44 7.02
C GLU A 108 15.84 -1.55 7.00
N ASP A 109 14.65 -2.14 7.02
CA ASP A 109 13.40 -1.39 6.84
C ASP A 109 13.06 -0.53 8.06
N ASN A 110 13.43 -0.96 9.25
CA ASN A 110 13.11 -0.26 10.50
C ASN A 110 13.66 1.19 10.52
N VAL A 111 14.86 1.40 9.97
CA VAL A 111 15.48 2.73 9.88
C VAL A 111 14.81 3.59 8.80
N ARG A 112 14.52 2.99 7.64
CA ARG A 112 13.93 3.70 6.49
C ARG A 112 12.48 4.11 6.74
N ARG A 113 11.72 3.31 7.50
CA ARG A 113 10.29 3.51 7.76
C ARG A 113 9.97 4.87 8.37
N ALA A 114 10.78 5.33 9.34
CA ALA A 114 10.58 6.63 9.97
C ALA A 114 10.68 7.80 8.97
N SER A 115 11.62 7.72 8.03
CA SER A 115 11.80 8.73 6.97
C SER A 115 10.59 8.79 6.04
N PHE A 116 10.13 7.62 5.57
CA PHE A 116 8.94 7.55 4.71
C PHE A 116 7.65 7.93 5.44
N LEU A 117 7.53 7.61 6.74
CA LEU A 117 6.39 8.04 7.55
C LEU A 117 6.34 9.57 7.64
N LYS A 118 7.49 10.21 7.93
CA LYS A 118 7.58 11.67 7.93
C LYS A 118 7.21 12.24 6.56
N GLN A 119 7.76 11.68 5.48
CA GLN A 119 7.43 12.11 4.11
C GLN A 119 5.92 11.99 3.83
N GLY A 120 5.27 10.93 4.29
CA GLY A 120 3.83 10.75 4.19
C GLY A 120 3.04 11.85 4.89
N PHE A 121 3.44 12.22 6.10
CA PHE A 121 2.84 13.35 6.83
C PHE A 121 3.05 14.70 6.14
N ASP A 122 4.27 14.97 5.65
CA ASP A 122 4.56 16.21 4.92
C ASP A 122 3.67 16.33 3.66
N ILE A 123 3.40 15.21 2.97
CA ILE A 123 2.48 15.18 1.81
C ILE A 123 1.02 15.40 2.25
N LEU A 124 0.57 14.74 3.31
CA LEU A 124 -0.80 14.91 3.84
C LEU A 124 -1.07 16.35 4.30
N ASP A 125 -0.07 17.03 4.83
CA ASP A 125 -0.14 18.45 5.20
C ASP A 125 -0.24 19.37 3.97
N SER A 126 0.46 19.01 2.89
CA SER A 126 0.40 19.75 1.61
C SER A 126 -0.94 19.62 0.87
N LEU A 127 -1.75 18.63 1.23
CA LEU A 127 -3.05 18.35 0.61
C LEU A 127 -4.18 18.97 1.44
N GLU A 128 -5.00 19.81 0.80
CA GLU A 128 -6.22 20.36 1.43
C GLU A 128 -7.15 19.23 1.91
N VAL A 129 -7.42 18.27 1.01
CA VAL A 129 -8.17 17.04 1.32
C VAL A 129 -7.48 15.84 0.65
N ALA A 130 -7.16 14.82 1.44
CA ALA A 130 -6.62 13.57 0.94
C ALA A 130 -7.74 12.74 0.29
N THR A 131 -7.78 12.62 -1.03
CA THR A 131 -8.84 11.87 -1.73
C THR A 131 -8.55 10.38 -1.90
N SER A 132 -7.46 9.88 -1.31
CA SER A 132 -6.97 8.51 -1.48
C SER A 132 -7.02 7.75 -0.15
N PRO A 133 -8.07 6.94 0.11
CA PRO A 133 -8.23 6.24 1.38
C PRO A 133 -7.10 5.25 1.69
N TRP A 134 -6.67 4.44 0.71
CA TRP A 134 -5.68 3.39 0.98
C TRP A 134 -4.32 3.94 1.48
N PRO A 135 -3.72 4.97 0.86
CA PRO A 135 -2.49 5.56 1.40
C PRO A 135 -2.65 6.15 2.80
N VAL A 136 -3.76 6.83 3.09
CA VAL A 136 -4.06 7.40 4.41
C VAL A 136 -4.15 6.28 5.45
N PHE A 137 -4.82 5.17 5.12
CA PHE A 137 -4.92 4.00 5.97
C PHE A 137 -3.54 3.42 6.33
N VAL A 138 -2.64 3.26 5.34
CA VAL A 138 -1.30 2.72 5.61
C VAL A 138 -0.51 3.64 6.55
N ILE A 139 -0.53 4.96 6.30
CA ILE A 139 0.16 5.94 7.16
C ILE A 139 -0.44 5.95 8.57
N ALA A 140 -1.77 5.82 8.69
CA ALA A 140 -2.45 5.72 9.97
C ALA A 140 -2.05 4.46 10.76
N CYS A 141 -1.90 3.31 10.11
CA CYS A 141 -1.39 2.12 10.78
C CYS A 141 0.07 2.29 11.23
N GLU A 142 0.87 3.06 10.49
CA GLU A 142 2.25 3.36 10.87
C GLU A 142 2.37 4.40 11.99
N SER A 143 1.37 5.27 12.16
CA SER A 143 1.34 6.27 13.22
C SER A 143 1.01 5.71 14.60
N ALA A 144 0.65 4.43 14.69
CA ALA A 144 0.23 3.80 15.94
C ALA A 144 1.17 4.03 17.14
N PRO A 145 2.51 4.13 17.02
CA PRO A 145 3.35 4.37 18.20
C PRO A 145 3.32 5.80 18.78
N SER A 146 2.76 6.80 18.10
CA SER A 146 2.79 8.21 18.53
C SER A 146 1.39 8.83 18.53
N ASP A 147 0.98 9.31 19.70
CA ASP A 147 -0.32 9.99 19.87
C ASP A 147 -0.39 11.30 19.08
N GLU A 148 0.74 12.02 18.94
CA GLU A 148 0.82 13.22 18.11
C GLU A 148 0.47 12.91 16.64
N HIS A 149 1.03 11.84 16.10
CA HIS A 149 0.73 11.40 14.74
C HIS A 149 -0.72 10.90 14.60
N ARG A 150 -1.29 10.23 15.62
CA ARG A 150 -2.69 9.80 15.63
C ARG A 150 -3.65 11.00 15.55
N VAL A 151 -3.37 12.07 16.30
CA VAL A 151 -4.16 13.32 16.25
C VAL A 151 -4.15 13.93 14.85
N ILE A 152 -2.98 13.97 14.20
CA ILE A 152 -2.87 14.47 12.82
C ILE A 152 -3.73 13.63 11.87
N ILE A 153 -3.68 12.30 11.97
CA ILE A 153 -4.48 11.39 11.14
C ILE A 153 -5.97 11.58 11.36
N LEU A 154 -6.43 11.72 12.61
CA LEU A 154 -7.85 11.99 12.88
C LEU A 154 -8.30 13.29 12.20
N GLY A 155 -7.48 14.35 12.26
CA GLY A 155 -7.76 15.60 11.54
C GLY A 155 -7.78 15.43 10.02
N VAL A 156 -6.92 14.58 9.45
CA VAL A 156 -6.98 14.24 8.01
C VAL A 156 -8.29 13.53 7.67
N LEU A 157 -8.69 12.54 8.49
CA LEU A 157 -9.92 11.79 8.30
C LEU A 157 -11.18 12.67 8.46
N ASP A 158 -11.14 13.70 9.32
CA ASP A 158 -12.24 14.65 9.48
C ASP A 158 -12.43 15.46 8.19
N ARG A 159 -11.34 16.03 7.66
CA ARG A 159 -11.35 16.73 6.36
C ARG A 159 -11.84 15.85 5.21
N MET A 160 -11.53 14.55 5.24
CA MET A 160 -12.02 13.59 4.25
C MET A 160 -13.52 13.32 4.35
N ASP A 161 -14.08 13.23 5.57
CA ASP A 161 -15.52 12.95 5.77
C ASP A 161 -16.39 14.17 5.41
N GLU A 162 -15.83 15.38 5.51
CA GLU A 162 -16.49 16.63 5.09
C GLU A 162 -16.72 16.71 3.58
N VAL A 163 -15.90 16.02 2.77
CA VAL A 163 -16.02 16.04 1.30
C VAL A 163 -16.99 14.96 0.82
N ARG A 164 -18.09 15.41 0.21
CA ARG A 164 -19.06 14.53 -0.45
C ARG A 164 -18.38 13.74 -1.59
N GLY A 165 -18.56 12.42 -1.58
CA GLY A 165 -18.10 11.53 -2.65
C GLY A 165 -16.80 10.77 -2.35
N ILE A 166 -16.16 11.00 -1.21
CA ILE A 166 -15.09 10.10 -0.74
C ILE A 166 -15.77 8.90 -0.07
N GLY A 167 -15.84 7.78 -0.79
CA GLY A 167 -16.43 6.54 -0.29
C GLY A 167 -15.60 5.93 0.84
N ASN A 168 -16.28 5.21 1.74
CA ASN A 168 -15.67 4.37 2.79
C ASN A 168 -14.80 5.10 3.84
N VAL A 169 -14.84 6.43 3.97
CA VAL A 169 -14.04 7.16 4.98
C VAL A 169 -14.42 6.74 6.40
N ARG A 170 -15.72 6.62 6.70
CA ARG A 170 -16.20 6.17 8.01
C ARG A 170 -15.75 4.75 8.36
N VAL A 171 -15.82 3.87 7.37
CA VAL A 171 -15.35 2.48 7.49
C VAL A 171 -13.85 2.47 7.73
N MET A 172 -13.08 3.22 6.94
CA MET A 172 -11.63 3.35 7.09
C MET A 172 -11.27 3.91 8.47
N ARG A 173 -11.95 4.94 8.96
CA ARG A 173 -11.76 5.46 10.33
C ARG A 173 -11.97 4.37 11.36
N SER A 174 -13.07 3.62 11.25
CA SER A 174 -13.35 2.51 12.18
C SER A 174 -12.25 1.46 12.16
N LEU A 175 -11.70 1.13 10.98
CA LEU A 175 -10.57 0.19 10.84
C LEU A 175 -9.28 0.74 11.48
N VAL A 176 -8.97 2.01 11.25
CA VAL A 176 -7.80 2.68 11.85
C VAL A 176 -7.89 2.68 13.38
N GLU A 177 -9.04 3.09 13.93
CA GLU A 177 -9.24 3.10 15.38
C GLU A 177 -9.19 1.70 15.98
N MET A 178 -9.74 0.70 15.28
CA MET A 178 -9.66 -0.70 15.71
C MET A 178 -8.21 -1.17 15.75
N PHE A 179 -7.44 -0.86 14.71
CA PHE A 179 -6.01 -1.17 14.65
C PHE A 179 -5.24 -0.53 15.82
N TRP A 180 -5.48 0.76 16.09
CA TRP A 180 -4.83 1.45 17.22
C TRP A 180 -5.22 0.84 18.57
N LYS A 181 -6.50 0.51 18.79
CA LYS A 181 -6.96 -0.18 20.00
C LYS A 181 -6.25 -1.52 20.17
N GLN A 182 -6.13 -2.31 19.11
CA GLN A 182 -5.43 -3.59 19.17
C GLN A 182 -3.93 -3.40 19.42
N TYR A 183 -3.31 -2.39 18.81
CA TYR A 183 -1.92 -2.02 19.08
C TYR A 183 -1.69 -1.70 20.56
N ASP A 184 -2.55 -0.87 21.15
CA ASP A 184 -2.47 -0.44 22.55
C ASP A 184 -2.72 -1.59 23.53
N LEU A 185 -3.72 -2.44 23.25
CA LEU A 185 -4.08 -3.57 24.11
C LEU A 185 -3.07 -4.71 24.06
N THR A 186 -2.44 -4.95 22.90
CA THR A 186 -1.50 -6.06 22.73
C THR A 186 -0.08 -5.72 23.16
N GLY A 187 0.32 -4.44 23.15
CA GLY A 187 1.66 -4.01 23.59
C GLY A 187 2.83 -4.56 22.76
N PHE A 188 2.57 -5.26 21.65
CA PHE A 188 3.57 -5.92 20.81
C PHE A 188 3.61 -5.30 19.41
N GLY A 189 4.02 -4.04 19.29
CA GLY A 189 3.82 -3.23 18.07
C GLY A 189 4.18 -3.86 16.71
N GLU A 190 5.17 -4.75 16.63
CA GLU A 190 5.47 -5.53 15.40
C GLU A 190 4.52 -6.72 15.17
N LYS A 191 4.12 -7.43 16.23
CA LYS A 191 3.16 -8.54 16.14
C LYS A 191 1.76 -8.06 15.76
N ALA A 192 1.36 -6.87 16.23
CA ALA A 192 0.08 -6.27 15.87
C ALA A 192 -0.08 -6.14 14.35
N TRP A 193 0.97 -5.76 13.63
CA TRP A 193 0.95 -5.70 12.16
C TRP A 193 0.89 -7.07 11.50
N ALA A 194 1.52 -8.09 12.08
CA ALA A 194 1.50 -9.44 11.56
C ALA A 194 0.11 -10.08 11.71
N THR A 195 -0.50 -9.95 12.90
CA THR A 195 -1.85 -10.46 13.18
C THR A 195 -2.93 -9.66 12.48
N TRP A 196 -2.70 -8.35 12.27
CA TRP A 196 -3.68 -7.49 11.62
C TRP A 196 -4.02 -7.97 10.21
N TRP A 197 -3.06 -8.33 9.37
CA TRP A 197 -3.39 -8.80 8.02
C TRP A 197 -4.14 -10.13 8.02
N ASP A 198 -3.80 -11.03 8.94
CA ASP A 198 -4.52 -12.30 9.12
C ASP A 198 -5.97 -12.06 9.55
N GLU A 199 -6.22 -11.07 10.41
CA GLU A 199 -7.55 -10.67 10.87
C GLU A 199 -8.29 -9.78 9.85
N PHE A 200 -7.58 -8.98 9.07
CA PHE A 200 -8.13 -8.07 8.07
C PHE A 200 -8.82 -8.81 6.93
N TRP A 201 -8.33 -10.00 6.55
CA TRP A 201 -9.02 -10.88 5.60
C TRP A 201 -10.40 -11.32 6.11
N LEU A 202 -10.57 -11.51 7.42
CA LEU A 202 -11.86 -11.85 8.03
C LEU A 202 -12.80 -10.63 8.08
N ILE A 203 -12.25 -9.44 8.34
CA ILE A 203 -13.03 -8.18 8.41
C ILE A 203 -13.43 -7.68 6.99
N GLY A 204 -12.57 -7.87 5.98
CA GLY A 204 -12.87 -7.55 4.58
C GLY A 204 -14.06 -8.34 4.02
N TYR A 205 -14.31 -9.56 4.52
CA TYR A 205 -15.51 -10.34 4.21
C TYR A 205 -16.80 -9.74 4.79
N ILE A 206 -16.70 -8.99 5.89
CA ILE A 206 -17.85 -8.36 6.56
C ILE A 206 -18.20 -7.02 5.90
N ILE A 207 -17.19 -6.30 5.41
CA ILE A 207 -17.36 -4.92 4.90
C ILE A 207 -17.65 -4.88 3.39
N ALA A 208 -17.20 -5.87 2.61
CA ALA A 208 -17.46 -5.91 1.16
C ALA A 208 -18.88 -6.41 0.79
N TRP A 209 -19.72 -6.73 1.77
CA TRP A 209 -21.07 -7.30 1.60
C TRP A 209 -22.16 -6.58 2.43
N SER A 210 -21.98 -5.29 2.73
CA SER A 210 -23.00 -4.44 3.36
C SER A 210 -23.21 -3.14 2.58
#